data_AF-A0A1Y6CGD9-F1
#
_entry.id   AF-A0A1Y6CGD9-F1
#
_cell.length_a   1.000
_cell.length_b   1.000
_cell.length_c   1.000
_cell.angle_alpha   90.00
_cell.angle_beta   90.00
_cell.angle_gamma   90.00
#
_symmetry.space_group_name_H-M   'P 1'
#
loop_
_entity.id
_entity.type
_entity.pdbx_description
1 polymer ?
#
loop_
_entity_poly.entity_id
_entity_poly.type
_entity_poly.pdbx_seq_one_letter_code
_entity_poly.pdbx_strand_id
1 'polypeptide(L)'
;MRLLITFALSWMALHVCAATSSNEELGAAQAVIVHYKELRKVCSIARGDDRKECFRELTEATDNYQQAKIIVRDAKDKEVRELHVVTNVY
;
A
#
# COMPACT_ATOMS: atom_id res chain seq x y z
N MET A 1 13.49 -2.09 57.96
CA MET A 1 12.81 -0.81 57.62
C MET A 1 13.59 -0.14 56.49
N ARG A 2 12.86 0.32 55.45
CA ARG A 2 13.34 1.05 54.24
C ARG A 2 13.97 0.08 53.21
N LEU A 3 13.45 -0.12 52.00
CA LEU A 3 12.75 0.79 51.08
C LEU A 3 11.65 0.05 50.32
N LEU A 4 10.41 0.44 50.60
CA LEU A 4 9.33 0.48 49.62
C LEU A 4 9.65 1.63 48.65
N ILE A 5 9.54 1.39 47.34
CA ILE A 5 9.19 2.31 46.22
C ILE A 5 9.34 1.39 44.99
N THR A 6 8.36 0.57 44.64
CA THR A 6 7.26 0.95 43.73
C THR A 6 7.65 2.04 42.74
N PHE A 7 8.62 1.77 41.88
CA PHE A 7 8.72 2.42 40.56
C PHE A 7 7.61 1.86 39.65
N ALA A 8 6.37 2.16 40.05
CA ALA A 8 5.34 2.47 39.07
C ALA A 8 5.87 3.70 38.31
N LEU A 9 6.11 3.56 37.00
CA LEU A 9 6.27 4.60 35.97
C LEU A 9 7.08 4.10 34.76
N SER A 10 6.87 2.84 34.32
CA SER A 10 7.25 2.43 32.96
C SER A 10 5.99 2.19 32.14
N TRP A 11 5.16 3.23 32.07
CA TRP A 11 3.93 3.28 31.30
C TRP A 11 3.97 4.49 30.38
N MET A 12 4.90 4.50 29.43
CA MET A 12 4.91 5.47 28.33
C MET A 12 5.87 5.04 27.22
N ALA A 13 5.91 3.74 26.90
CA ALA A 13 6.50 3.30 25.66
C ALA A 13 5.38 3.09 24.64
N LEU A 14 5.39 3.96 23.62
CA LEU A 14 4.98 3.64 22.25
C LEU A 14 3.48 3.69 21.92
N HIS A 15 2.95 4.92 21.86
CA HIS A 15 1.78 5.24 21.02
C HIS A 15 2.13 6.27 19.94
N VAL A 16 3.14 5.95 19.12
CA VAL A 16 3.35 6.61 17.83
C VAL A 16 3.82 5.56 16.83
N CYS A 17 2.87 4.88 16.18
CA CYS A 17 3.12 4.24 14.88
C CYS A 17 1.78 3.94 14.18
N ALA A 18 1.02 4.98 13.83
CA ALA A 18 -0.22 4.82 13.07
C ALA A 18 -0.26 5.64 11.77
N ALA A 19 0.70 6.56 11.56
CA ALA A 19 0.73 7.45 10.39
C ALA A 19 1.73 7.03 9.29
N THR A 20 2.66 6.12 9.58
CA THR A 20 3.65 5.65 8.60
C THR A 20 3.08 4.58 7.66
N SER A 21 2.07 3.82 8.10
CA SER A 21 1.56 2.66 7.34
C SER A 21 0.86 3.04 6.03
N SER A 22 0.10 4.14 5.98
CA SER A 22 -0.72 4.45 4.80
C SER A 22 0.10 4.90 3.59
N ASN A 23 1.19 5.63 3.81
CA ASN A 23 2.07 6.07 2.70
C ASN A 23 2.93 4.92 2.18
N GLU A 24 3.38 4.04 3.08
CA GLU A 24 4.12 2.83 2.72
C GLU A 24 3.23 1.86 1.91
N GLU A 25 1.99 1.64 2.35
CA GLU A 25 0.99 0.82 1.66
C GLU A 25 0.66 1.39 0.27
N LEU A 26 0.52 2.71 0.14
CA LEU A 26 0.30 3.35 -1.15
C LEU A 26 1.50 3.18 -2.09
N GLY A 27 2.72 3.33 -1.58
CA GLY A 27 3.94 3.11 -2.34
C GLY A 27 4.07 1.67 -2.83
N ALA A 28 3.79 0.69 -1.96
CA ALA A 28 3.77 -0.73 -2.32
C ALA A 28 2.72 -1.04 -3.39
N ALA A 29 1.50 -0.51 -3.25
CA ALA A 29 0.44 -0.67 -4.24
C ALA A 29 0.83 -0.07 -5.61
N GLN A 30 1.47 1.11 -5.62
CA GLN A 30 1.97 1.70 -6.86
C GLN A 30 3.05 0.82 -7.52
N ALA A 31 3.97 0.25 -6.74
CA ALA A 31 4.98 -0.67 -7.26
C ALA A 31 4.36 -1.91 -7.91
N VAL A 32 3.34 -2.51 -7.30
CA VAL A 32 2.60 -3.65 -7.89
C VAL A 32 1.97 -3.26 -9.24
N ILE A 33 1.37 -2.07 -9.34
CA ILE A 33 0.78 -1.58 -10.58
C ILE A 33 1.83 -1.39 -11.68
N VAL A 34 2.99 -0.82 -11.33
CA VAL A 34 4.10 -0.62 -12.29
C VAL A 34 4.60 -1.97 -12.77
N HIS A 35 4.90 -2.89 -11.84
CA HIS A 35 5.41 -4.21 -12.16
C HIS A 35 4.44 -5.00 -13.06
N TYR A 36 3.15 -5.01 -12.74
CA TYR A 36 2.13 -5.68 -13.57
C TYR A 36 2.07 -5.10 -15.00
N LYS A 37 2.21 -3.78 -15.15
CA LYS A 37 2.25 -3.14 -16.47
C LYS A 37 3.50 -3.52 -17.26
N GLU A 38 4.65 -3.62 -16.61
CA GLU A 38 5.89 -4.07 -17.22
C GLU A 38 5.78 -5.53 -17.66
N LEU A 39 5.25 -6.40 -16.80
CA LEU A 39 4.95 -7.79 -17.12
C LEU A 39 4.05 -7.88 -18.36
N ARG A 40 2.96 -7.11 -18.43
CA ARG A 40 2.10 -7.07 -19.64
C ARG A 40 2.85 -6.65 -20.90
N LYS A 41 3.80 -5.71 -20.80
CA LYS A 41 4.61 -5.28 -21.95
C LYS A 41 5.51 -6.41 -22.42
N VAL A 42 6.25 -7.03 -21.52
CA VAL A 42 7.12 -8.17 -21.83
C VAL A 42 6.30 -9.30 -22.46
N CYS A 43 5.17 -9.64 -21.86
CA CYS A 43 4.30 -10.69 -22.36
C CYS A 43 3.60 -10.39 -23.68
N SER A 44 3.52 -9.11 -24.08
CA SER A 44 2.93 -8.72 -25.37
C SER A 44 3.80 -9.13 -26.57
N ILE A 45 5.11 -9.28 -26.36
CA ILE A 45 6.07 -9.67 -27.42
C ILE A 45 6.51 -11.15 -27.31
N ALA A 46 6.18 -11.84 -26.22
CA ALA A 46 6.52 -13.24 -25.99
C ALA A 46 5.84 -14.17 -27.02
N ARG A 47 6.52 -15.26 -27.39
CA ARG A 47 6.10 -16.22 -28.42
C ARG A 47 6.26 -17.65 -27.92
N GLY A 48 5.53 -18.59 -28.53
CA GLY A 48 5.68 -20.02 -28.22
C GLY A 48 5.39 -20.34 -26.75
N ASP A 49 6.27 -21.10 -26.12
CA ASP A 49 6.11 -21.53 -24.73
C ASP A 49 6.32 -20.39 -23.73
N ASP A 50 7.17 -19.41 -24.04
CA ASP A 50 7.33 -18.20 -23.21
C ASP A 50 6.02 -17.44 -23.06
N ARG A 51 5.15 -17.46 -24.10
CA ARG A 51 3.83 -16.82 -24.02
C ARG A 51 2.91 -17.49 -23.01
N LYS A 52 3.00 -18.82 -22.87
CA LYS A 52 2.19 -19.58 -21.90
C LYS A 52 2.62 -19.24 -20.49
N GLU A 53 3.93 -19.20 -20.25
CA GLU A 53 4.49 -18.84 -18.96
C GLU A 53 4.12 -17.40 -18.57
N CYS A 54 4.27 -16.47 -19.52
CA CYS A 54 3.83 -15.10 -19.34
C CYS A 54 2.34 -14.97 -18.99
N PHE A 55 1.48 -15.81 -19.58
CA PHE A 55 0.06 -15.80 -19.27
C PHE A 55 -0.22 -16.34 -17.86
N ARG A 56 0.55 -17.34 -17.41
CA ARG A 56 0.50 -17.87 -16.04
C ARG A 56 0.88 -16.80 -15.03
N GLU A 57 2.03 -16.15 -15.22
CA GLU A 57 2.51 -15.07 -14.34
C GLU A 57 1.53 -13.89 -14.31
N LEU A 58 0.98 -13.49 -15.47
CA LEU A 58 -0.03 -12.44 -15.52
C LEU A 58 -1.29 -12.81 -14.76
N THR A 59 -1.70 -14.08 -14.83
CA THR A 59 -2.89 -14.56 -14.12
C THR A 59 -2.65 -14.50 -12.61
N GLU A 60 -1.51 -15.00 -12.14
CA GLU A 60 -1.11 -14.96 -10.73
C GLU A 60 -0.99 -13.53 -10.18
N ALA A 61 -0.49 -12.60 -11.00
CA ALA A 61 -0.34 -11.21 -10.59
C ALA A 61 -1.64 -10.38 -10.70
N THR A 62 -2.71 -10.91 -11.30
CA THR A 62 -3.93 -10.14 -11.59
C THR A 62 -4.66 -9.72 -10.31
N ASP A 63 -4.80 -10.60 -9.33
CA ASP A 63 -5.53 -10.28 -8.09
C ASP A 63 -4.81 -9.19 -7.29
N ASN A 64 -3.49 -9.31 -7.14
CA ASN A 64 -2.65 -8.31 -6.49
C ASN A 64 -2.73 -6.95 -7.21
N TYR A 65 -2.75 -6.96 -8.54
CA TYR A 65 -2.93 -5.74 -9.33
C TYR A 65 -4.30 -5.08 -9.10
N GLN A 66 -5.39 -5.85 -9.02
CA GLN A 66 -6.72 -5.28 -8.75
C GLN A 66 -6.80 -4.69 -7.34
N GLN A 67 -6.26 -5.37 -6.33
CA GLN A 67 -6.19 -4.86 -4.97
C GLN A 67 -5.37 -3.56 -4.89
N ALA A 68 -4.20 -3.54 -5.51
CA ALA A 68 -3.35 -2.36 -5.57
C ALA A 68 -4.06 -1.16 -6.22
N LYS A 69 -4.84 -1.40 -7.29
CA LYS A 69 -5.66 -0.35 -7.92
C LYS A 69 -6.73 0.21 -6.99
N ILE A 70 -7.36 -0.63 -6.16
CA ILE A 70 -8.35 -0.20 -5.18
C ILE A 70 -7.70 0.73 -4.15
N ILE A 71 -6.56 0.31 -3.58
CA ILE A 71 -5.81 1.10 -2.60
C ILE A 71 -5.44 2.47 -3.18
N VAL A 72 -4.88 2.51 -4.39
CA VAL A 72 -4.49 3.77 -5.04
C VAL A 72 -5.71 4.66 -5.34
N ARG A 73 -6.84 4.08 -5.76
CA ARG A 73 -8.07 4.84 -5.99
C ARG A 73 -8.58 5.45 -4.68
N ASP A 74 -8.69 4.64 -3.64
CA ASP A 74 -9.28 5.06 -2.37
C ASP A 74 -8.43 6.15 -1.70
N ALA A 75 -7.09 6.08 -1.86
CA ALA A 75 -6.18 7.14 -1.44
C ALA A 75 -6.43 8.46 -2.19
N LYS A 76 -6.64 8.42 -3.52
CA LYS A 76 -6.98 9.61 -4.31
C LYS A 76 -8.34 10.19 -3.92
N ASP A 77 -9.34 9.34 -3.71
CA ASP A 77 -10.68 9.79 -3.31
C ASP A 77 -10.66 10.42 -1.90
N LYS A 78 -9.75 9.97 -1.02
CA LYS A 78 -9.52 10.60 0.28
C LYS A 78 -8.87 11.98 0.12
N GLU A 79 -7.83 12.10 -0.68
CA GLU A 79 -7.15 13.37 -0.97
C GLU A 79 -8.12 14.41 -1.54
N VAL A 80 -8.94 14.02 -2.53
CA VAL A 80 -9.96 14.90 -3.12
C VAL A 80 -10.99 15.35 -2.07
N ARG A 81 -11.46 14.43 -1.20
CA ARG A 81 -12.41 14.77 -0.13
C ARG A 81 -11.81 15.75 0.87
N GLU A 82 -10.58 15.54 1.30
CA GLU A 82 -9.87 16.45 2.21
C GLU A 82 -9.73 17.84 1.58
N LEU A 83 -9.40 17.91 0.28
CA LEU A 83 -9.30 19.18 -0.45
C LEU A 83 -10.64 19.94 -0.50
N HIS A 84 -11.76 19.23 -0.72
CA HIS A 84 -13.11 19.81 -0.71
C HIS A 84 -13.58 20.29 0.66
N VAL A 85 -13.11 19.70 1.76
CA VAL A 85 -13.43 20.18 3.11
C VAL A 85 -12.74 21.50 3.40
N VAL A 86 -11.49 21.66 2.95
CA VAL A 86 -10.72 22.90 3.19
C VAL A 86 -11.30 24.09 2.41
N THR A 87 -11.82 23.88 1.20
CA THR A 87 -12.36 24.97 0.38
C THR A 87 -13.75 25.46 0.80
N ASN A 88 -14.54 24.67 1.53
CA ASN A 88 -15.88 25.07 1.99
C ASN A 88 -15.88 25.75 3.37
N VAL A 89 -14.72 25.94 4.00
CA VAL A 89 -14.57 26.58 5.32
C VAL A 89 -14.00 28.01 5.22
N TYR A 90 -13.70 28.49 4.00
CA TYR A 90 -13.34 29.87 3.70
C TYR A 90 -14.43 30.56 2.88
#